data_AF-A0A3A4AUJ0-F1
#
_entry.id   AF-A0A3A4AUJ0-F1
#
_cell.length_a   1.000
_cell.length_b   1.000
_cell.length_c   1.000
_cell.angle_alpha   90.00
_cell.angle_beta   90.00
_cell.angle_gamma   90.00
#
_symmetry.space_group_name_H-M   'P 1'
#
loop_
_entity.id
_entity.type
_entity.pdbx_description
1 polymer ?
#
loop_
_entity_poly.entity_id
_entity_poly.type
_entity_poly.pdbx_seq_one_letter_code
_entity_poly.pdbx_strand_id
1 'polypeptide(L)'
;MNTEEPGDPERDRLRERLEAVLVNTEKAAPWGAETRRLQGLINREGYVQVSAKLAREDLLFLSTAREELLALASLGLRLLELHRPRDAGGITSDTRNPILRCRSCMWRWPCPTYRAIRECFGDRTPYGSGTGTA
;
A
#
# COMPACT_ATOMS: atom_id res chain seq x y z
N MET A 1 14.54 -16.88 25.91
CA MET A 1 15.08 -17.23 24.59
C MET A 1 14.08 -16.69 23.58
N ASN A 2 14.38 -15.54 22.97
CA ASN A 2 13.49 -14.92 21.98
C ASN A 2 13.66 -15.70 20.69
N THR A 3 12.76 -16.66 20.45
CA THR A 3 12.64 -17.33 19.17
C THR A 3 12.38 -16.23 18.15
N GLU A 4 13.37 -15.96 17.28
CA GLU A 4 13.19 -15.07 16.14
C GLU A 4 11.92 -15.54 15.41
N GLU A 5 10.90 -14.68 15.37
CA GLU A 5 9.69 -14.95 14.61
C GLU A 5 10.16 -15.26 13.18
N PRO A 6 9.80 -16.43 12.62
CA PRO A 6 10.16 -16.73 11.24
C PRO A 6 9.66 -15.56 10.39
N GLY A 7 10.59 -14.81 9.81
CA GLY A 7 10.27 -13.64 9.01
C GLY A 7 9.23 -14.04 7.97
N ASP A 8 8.19 -13.21 7.81
CA ASP A 8 7.13 -13.43 6.83
C ASP A 8 7.44 -12.52 5.63
N PRO A 9 8.15 -13.02 4.59
CA PRO A 9 8.68 -12.17 3.53
C PRO A 9 7.56 -11.59 2.66
N GLU A 10 6.37 -12.19 2.68
CA GLU A 10 5.20 -11.65 2.02
C GLU A 10 4.64 -10.45 2.80
N ARG A 11 4.54 -10.58 4.12
CA ARG A 11 4.13 -9.47 4.99
C ARG A 11 5.11 -8.31 4.95
N ASP A 12 6.42 -8.60 4.87
CA ASP A 12 7.45 -7.56 4.78
C ASP A 12 7.37 -6.81 3.45
N ARG A 13 7.24 -7.52 2.32
CA ARG A 13 6.98 -6.89 1.01
C ARG A 13 5.71 -6.03 1.00
N LEU A 14 4.65 -6.50 1.66
CA LEU A 14 3.40 -5.77 1.76
C LEU A 14 3.54 -4.49 2.60
N ARG A 15 4.32 -4.53 3.68
CA ARG A 15 4.66 -3.35 4.48
C ARG A 15 5.47 -2.35 3.66
N GLU A 16 6.59 -2.79 3.07
CA GLU A 16 7.47 -1.95 2.27
C GLU A 16 6.68 -1.22 1.18
N ARG A 17 5.73 -1.92 0.56
CA ARG A 17 4.86 -1.34 -0.45
C ARG A 17 3.92 -0.28 0.11
N LEU A 18 3.27 -0.51 1.25
CA LEU A 18 2.39 0.47 1.88
C LEU A 18 3.17 1.70 2.38
N GLU A 19 4.38 1.49 2.91
CA GLU A 19 5.32 2.56 3.25
C GLU A 19 5.72 3.36 2.00
N ALA A 20 6.01 2.68 0.89
CA ALA A 20 6.29 3.34 -0.37
C ALA A 20 5.07 4.14 -0.87
N VAL A 21 3.84 3.62 -0.74
CA VAL A 21 2.61 4.36 -1.05
C VAL A 21 2.49 5.60 -0.17
N LEU A 22 2.70 5.49 1.14
CA LEU A 22 2.67 6.63 2.05
C LEU A 22 3.70 7.68 1.65
N VAL A 23 4.97 7.29 1.54
CA VAL A 23 6.06 8.20 1.18
C VAL A 23 5.79 8.87 -0.17
N ASN A 24 5.31 8.11 -1.16
CA ASN A 24 4.98 8.66 -2.48
C ASN A 24 3.77 9.58 -2.44
N THR A 25 2.76 9.29 -1.61
CA THR A 25 1.55 10.12 -1.48
C THR A 25 1.80 11.37 -0.64
N GLU A 26 2.66 11.29 0.38
CA GLU A 26 3.12 12.44 1.16
C GLU A 26 3.88 13.42 0.27
N LYS A 27 4.82 12.88 -0.54
CA LYS A 27 5.59 13.63 -1.54
C LYS A 27 4.75 14.10 -2.72
N ALA A 28 3.67 13.39 -3.04
CA ALA A 28 2.74 13.82 -4.07
C ALA A 28 2.06 15.09 -3.57
N ALA A 29 2.32 16.21 -4.25
CA ALA A 29 1.50 17.39 -4.06
C ALA A 29 0.07 17.06 -4.57
N PRO A 30 -1.00 17.45 -3.84
CA PRO A 30 -2.37 17.22 -4.30
C PRO A 30 -2.52 17.90 -5.66
N TRP A 31 -2.77 17.13 -6.73
CA TRP A 31 -2.65 17.57 -8.15
C TRP A 31 -1.36 18.28 -8.56
N GLY A 32 -0.42 18.50 -7.66
CA GLY A 32 0.84 19.14 -7.94
C GLY A 32 1.83 18.18 -8.60
N ALA A 33 1.36 17.23 -9.42
CA ALA A 33 2.10 16.37 -10.34
C ALA A 33 1.59 16.44 -11.79
N GLU A 34 0.54 17.23 -12.08
CA GLU A 34 0.43 17.81 -13.41
C GLU A 34 1.72 18.64 -13.66
N THR A 35 2.23 19.31 -12.63
CA THR A 35 3.51 20.04 -12.54
C THR A 35 4.77 19.43 -13.16
N ARG A 36 5.03 18.11 -13.25
CA ARG A 36 6.31 17.60 -13.81
C ARG A 36 6.25 17.46 -15.34
N ARG A 37 5.05 17.12 -15.85
CA ARG A 37 4.71 17.14 -17.28
C ARG A 37 4.44 18.55 -17.76
N LEU A 38 3.82 19.35 -16.89
CA LEU A 38 3.61 20.76 -17.09
C LEU A 38 4.91 21.56 -16.98
N GLN A 39 5.87 21.16 -16.14
CA GLN A 39 7.19 21.81 -16.04
C GLN A 39 7.93 21.89 -17.38
N GLY A 40 7.85 20.84 -18.20
CA GLY A 40 8.41 20.82 -19.56
C GLY A 40 7.61 21.63 -20.59
N LEU A 41 6.42 22.10 -20.21
CA LEU A 41 5.49 22.91 -21.00
C LEU A 41 5.36 24.35 -20.44
N ILE A 42 6.25 24.75 -19.51
CA ILE A 42 6.32 26.11 -18.95
C ILE A 42 6.71 27.10 -20.05
N ASN A 43 5.85 28.09 -20.31
CA ASN A 43 6.13 29.17 -21.26
C ASN A 43 7.16 30.18 -20.69
N ARG A 44 7.60 31.16 -21.48
CA ARG A 44 8.59 32.18 -21.06
C ARG A 44 8.12 33.07 -19.88
N GLU A 45 6.84 33.03 -19.54
CA GLU A 45 6.21 33.79 -18.46
C GLU A 45 6.02 32.96 -17.17
N GLY A 46 6.28 31.65 -17.19
CA GLY A 46 6.25 30.78 -16.01
C GLY A 46 5.00 29.91 -15.83
N TYR A 47 4.13 29.78 -16.83
CA TYR A 47 2.84 29.06 -16.72
C TYR A 47 2.71 27.87 -17.68
N VAL A 48 1.73 26.98 -17.42
CA VAL A 48 1.47 25.79 -18.25
C VAL A 48 -0.02 25.60 -18.53
N GLN A 49 -0.40 25.42 -19.80
CA GLN A 49 -1.78 25.19 -20.21
C GLN A 49 -2.12 23.70 -20.35
N VAL A 50 -3.10 23.22 -19.58
CA VAL A 50 -3.74 21.92 -19.75
C VAL A 50 -5.08 22.12 -20.47
N SER A 51 -5.27 21.43 -21.60
CA SER A 51 -6.56 21.33 -22.30
C SER A 51 -7.09 19.90 -22.21
N ALA A 52 -7.58 19.53 -21.02
CA ALA A 52 -8.28 18.28 -20.78
C ALA A 52 -9.78 18.56 -20.53
N LYS A 53 -10.66 17.77 -21.15
CA LYS A 53 -12.09 17.77 -20.77
C LYS A 53 -12.23 16.96 -19.49
N LEU A 54 -12.29 17.64 -18.36
CA LEU A 54 -12.55 17.02 -17.06
C LEU A 54 -14.00 17.29 -16.67
N ALA A 55 -14.70 16.23 -16.29
CA ALA A 55 -16.01 16.37 -15.68
C ALA A 55 -15.85 16.97 -14.26
N ARG A 56 -16.94 17.46 -13.70
CA ARG A 56 -16.96 17.99 -12.33
C ARG A 56 -16.51 16.91 -11.34
N GLU A 57 -16.94 15.68 -11.58
CA GLU A 57 -16.69 14.50 -10.76
C GLU A 57 -15.20 14.16 -10.72
N ASP A 58 -14.49 14.29 -11.85
CA ASP A 58 -13.05 14.05 -11.94
C ASP A 58 -12.27 15.05 -11.07
N LEU A 59 -12.66 16.33 -11.10
CA LEU A 59 -12.04 17.39 -10.30
C LEU A 59 -12.27 17.17 -8.80
N LEU A 60 -13.48 16.78 -8.42
CA LEU A 60 -13.81 16.48 -7.03
C LEU A 60 -13.02 15.27 -6.52
N PHE A 61 -13.04 14.15 -7.24
CA PHE A 61 -12.29 12.94 -6.89
C PHE A 61 -10.81 13.24 -6.67
N LEU A 62 -10.17 13.88 -7.66
CA LEU A 62 -8.74 14.12 -7.59
C LEU A 62 -8.38 15.17 -6.51
N SER A 63 -9.30 16.08 -6.14
CA SER A 63 -9.08 17.04 -5.05
C SER A 63 -8.96 16.40 -3.67
N THR A 64 -9.64 15.27 -3.43
CA THR A 64 -9.60 14.53 -2.16
C THR A 64 -8.67 13.32 -2.20
N ALA A 65 -8.32 12.83 -3.40
CA ALA A 65 -7.59 11.57 -3.60
C ALA A 65 -6.29 11.46 -2.79
N ARG A 66 -5.54 12.56 -2.62
CA ARG A 66 -4.30 12.54 -1.82
C ARG A 66 -4.59 12.20 -0.35
N GLU A 67 -5.56 12.90 0.25
CA GLU A 67 -5.89 12.77 1.66
C GLU A 67 -6.49 11.40 1.95
N GLU A 68 -7.39 10.93 1.06
CA GLU A 68 -7.99 9.60 1.14
C GLU A 68 -6.93 8.50 1.03
N LEU A 69 -5.97 8.63 0.09
CA LEU A 69 -4.92 7.63 -0.08
C LEU A 69 -3.94 7.59 1.10
N LEU A 70 -3.60 8.75 1.70
CA LEU A 70 -2.82 8.82 2.93
C LEU A 70 -3.53 8.10 4.09
N ALA A 71 -4.83 8.37 4.26
CA ALA A 71 -5.63 7.74 5.31
C ALA A 71 -5.71 6.21 5.12
N LEU A 72 -5.95 5.75 3.89
CA LEU A 72 -6.04 4.33 3.56
C LEU A 72 -4.70 3.60 3.75
N ALA A 73 -3.59 4.17 3.29
CA ALA A 73 -2.28 3.53 3.44
C ALA A 73 -1.83 3.52 4.91
N SER A 74 -2.12 4.57 5.67
CA SER A 74 -1.88 4.62 7.12
C SER A 74 -2.70 3.56 7.87
N LEU A 75 -3.97 3.39 7.51
CA LEU A 75 -4.81 2.34 8.07
C LEU A 75 -4.26 0.95 7.73
N GLY A 76 -3.85 0.73 6.47
CA GLY A 76 -3.24 -0.53 6.03
C GLY A 76 -2.04 -0.93 6.87
N LEU A 77 -1.10 0.00 7.11
CA LEU A 77 0.05 -0.24 8.00
C LEU A 77 -0.36 -0.58 9.43
N ARG A 78 -1.28 0.18 10.02
CA ARG A 78 -1.78 -0.08 11.38
C ARG A 78 -2.40 -1.48 11.47
N LEU A 79 -3.17 -1.89 10.47
CA LEU A 79 -3.78 -3.21 10.44
C LEU A 79 -2.73 -4.33 10.28
N LEU A 80 -1.70 -4.15 9.44
CA LEU A 80 -0.59 -5.11 9.34
C LEU A 80 0.21 -5.24 10.64
N GLU A 81 0.34 -4.14 11.38
CA GLU A 81 1.01 -4.13 12.67
C GLU A 81 0.13 -4.75 13.77
N LEU A 82 -1.20 -4.66 13.69
CA LEU A 82 -2.08 -5.38 14.62
C LEU A 82 -2.12 -6.88 14.30
N HIS A 83 -2.20 -7.23 13.01
CA HIS A 83 -2.35 -8.60 12.55
C HIS A 83 -1.00 -9.19 12.18
N ARG A 84 -0.29 -9.72 13.19
CA ARG A 84 0.99 -10.42 13.05
C ARG A 84 0.87 -11.90 13.45
N PRO A 85 1.68 -12.80 12.90
CA PRO A 85 1.79 -14.15 13.44
C PRO A 85 2.28 -14.11 14.89
N ARG A 86 1.81 -15.04 15.69
CA ARG A 86 2.28 -15.31 17.06
C ARG A 86 2.21 -16.82 17.26
N ASP A 87 3.19 -17.36 17.96
CA ASP A 87 3.11 -18.74 18.44
C ASP A 87 1.95 -18.87 19.45
N ALA A 88 1.04 -19.80 19.19
CA ALA A 88 -0.11 -20.07 20.03
C ALA A 88 0.27 -20.66 21.40
N GLY A 89 1.54 -21.04 21.62
CA GLY A 89 2.02 -21.54 22.91
C GLY A 89 1.35 -22.83 23.37
N GLY A 90 0.71 -23.56 22.43
CA GLY A 90 0.13 -24.86 22.69
C GLY A 90 1.21 -25.94 22.75
N ILE A 91 0.92 -27.05 23.43
CA ILE A 91 1.74 -28.26 23.38
C ILE A 91 1.60 -28.82 21.95
N THR A 92 2.40 -28.30 21.01
CA THR A 92 2.46 -28.83 19.66
C THR A 92 3.24 -30.14 19.70
N SER A 93 2.66 -31.20 19.14
CA SER A 93 3.36 -32.47 18.94
C SER A 93 4.50 -32.35 17.92
N ASP A 94 4.47 -31.30 17.09
CA ASP A 94 5.56 -30.94 16.17
C ASP A 94 6.10 -29.55 16.51
N THR A 95 7.20 -29.50 17.26
CA THR A 95 7.93 -28.27 17.60
C THR A 95 8.64 -27.65 16.40
N ARG A 96 8.76 -28.36 15.28
CA ARG A 96 9.34 -27.82 14.04
C ARG A 96 8.34 -27.04 13.20
N ASN A 97 7.03 -27.27 13.39
CA ASN A 97 5.95 -26.56 12.68
C ASN A 97 4.86 -26.08 13.65
N PRO A 98 5.15 -25.10 14.52
CA PRO A 98 4.16 -24.59 15.46
C PRO A 98 2.94 -23.99 14.73
N ILE A 99 1.74 -24.26 15.24
CA ILE A 99 0.51 -23.64 14.71
C ILE A 99 0.54 -22.16 15.07
N LEU A 100 0.79 -21.31 14.07
CA LEU A 100 0.74 -19.87 14.23
C LEU A 100 -0.71 -19.35 14.25
N ARG A 101 -0.97 -18.40 15.14
CA ARG A 101 -2.22 -17.65 15.20
C ARG A 101 -1.95 -16.16 15.03
N CYS A 102 -2.95 -15.42 14.56
CA CYS A 102 -2.87 -13.97 14.53
C CYS A 102 -2.90 -13.43 15.96
N ARG A 103 -1.97 -12.54 16.29
CA ARG A 103 -1.89 -11.86 17.60
C ARG A 103 -3.15 -11.10 17.96
N SER A 104 -3.82 -10.46 17.00
CA SER A 104 -4.99 -9.60 17.22
C SER A 104 -6.27 -10.41 17.34
N CYS A 105 -6.60 -11.22 16.33
CA CYS A 105 -7.88 -11.93 16.28
C CYS A 105 -7.83 -13.38 16.75
N MET A 106 -6.64 -13.96 17.00
CA MET A 106 -6.43 -15.34 17.45
C MET A 106 -6.83 -16.46 16.46
N TRP A 107 -7.22 -16.10 15.24
CA TRP A 107 -7.47 -17.05 14.15
C TRP A 107 -6.16 -17.65 13.64
N ARG A 108 -6.23 -18.82 13.00
CA ARG A 108 -5.07 -19.44 12.35
C ARG A 108 -4.43 -18.46 11.37
N TRP A 109 -3.10 -18.28 11.45
CA TRP A 109 -2.35 -17.45 10.53
C TRP A 109 -2.23 -18.15 9.16
N PRO A 110 -2.34 -17.44 8.01
CA PRO A 110 -2.78 -16.04 7.89
C PRO A 110 -4.28 -15.88 8.18
N CYS A 111 -4.64 -14.91 9.02
CA CYS A 111 -6.03 -14.66 9.39
C CYS A 111 -6.81 -13.95 8.26
N PRO A 112 -8.16 -13.98 8.26
CA PRO A 112 -8.97 -13.38 7.20
C PRO A 112 -8.67 -11.91 6.94
N THR A 113 -8.48 -11.11 7.98
CA THR A 113 -8.14 -9.69 7.85
C THR A 113 -6.81 -9.49 7.12
N TYR A 114 -5.77 -10.25 7.47
CA TYR A 114 -4.48 -10.17 6.77
C TYR A 114 -4.63 -10.58 5.30
N ARG A 115 -5.41 -11.63 5.01
CA ARG A 115 -5.68 -12.04 3.61
C ARG A 115 -6.37 -10.93 2.82
N ALA A 116 -7.35 -10.25 3.40
CA ALA A 116 -8.03 -9.13 2.76
C ALA A 116 -7.09 -7.94 2.51
N ILE A 117 -6.23 -7.59 3.47
CA ILE A 117 -5.21 -6.54 3.27
C ILE A 117 -4.27 -6.95 2.14
N ARG A 118 -3.80 -8.20 2.15
CA ARG A 118 -2.93 -8.73 1.11
C ARG A 118 -3.61 -8.70 -0.27
N GLU A 119 -4.89 -9.02 -0.36
CA GLU A 119 -5.64 -8.94 -1.62
C GLU A 119 -5.78 -7.49 -2.11
N CYS A 120 -6.12 -6.55 -1.23
CA CYS A 120 -6.32 -5.15 -1.61
C CYS A 120 -5.02 -4.41 -1.96
N PHE A 121 -3.91 -4.75 -1.28
CA PHE A 121 -2.66 -4.00 -1.34
C PHE A 121 -1.46 -4.80 -1.87
N GLY A 122 -1.56 -6.12 -2.01
CA GLY A 122 -0.45 -7.02 -2.34
C GLY A 122 -0.13 -7.11 -3.83
N ASP A 123 -1.10 -6.91 -4.72
CA ASP A 123 -0.92 -7.01 -6.18
C ASP A 123 -1.41 -5.76 -6.90
N ARG A 124 -0.48 -4.90 -7.29
CA ARG A 124 -0.70 -3.91 -8.36
C ARG A 124 0.56 -3.95 -9.21
N THR A 125 0.47 -4.65 -10.33
CA THR A 125 1.34 -4.37 -11.46
C THR A 125 1.16 -2.89 -11.81
N PRO A 126 2.26 -2.11 -11.97
CA PRO A 126 2.14 -0.73 -12.40
C PRO A 126 1.42 -0.70 -13.77
N TYR A 127 0.46 0.22 -13.92
CA TYR A 127 -0.14 0.53 -15.21
C TYR A 127 0.97 1.04 -16.15
N GLY A 128 1.49 0.18 -17.03
CA GLY A 128 2.57 0.53 -17.94
C GLY A 128 3.50 -0.60 -18.41
N SER A 129 3.40 -1.81 -17.89
CA SER A 129 4.22 -2.95 -18.37
C SER A 129 3.67 -3.64 -19.63
N GLY A 130 2.74 -3.00 -20.35
CA GLY A 130 2.37 -3.42 -21.69
C GLY A 130 3.52 -3.14 -22.64
N THR A 131 4.30 -4.16 -22.98
CA THR A 131 5.24 -4.15 -24.09
C THR A 131 4.49 -3.81 -25.37
N GLY A 132 4.47 -2.52 -25.73
CA GLY A 132 4.13 -2.09 -27.07
C GLY A 132 5.21 -2.58 -28.01
N THR A 133 5.00 -3.75 -28.60
CA THR A 133 5.69 -4.13 -29.84
C THR A 133 5.23 -3.16 -30.92
N ALA A 134 6.19 -2.34 -31.38
CA ALA A 134 6.08 -1.55 -32.61
C ALA A 134 6.04 -2.46 -33.84
#